data_AF-A0A353R7B9-F1
#
_entry.id   AF-A0A353R7B9-F1
#
_cell.length_a   1.000
_cell.length_b   1.000
_cell.length_c   1.000
_cell.angle_alpha   90.00
_cell.angle_beta   90.00
_cell.angle_gamma   90.00
#
_symmetry.space_group_name_H-M   'P 1'
#
loop_
_entity.id
_entity.type
_entity.pdbx_description
1 polymer ?
#
loop_
_entity_poly.entity_id
_entity_poly.type
_entity_poly.pdbx_seq_one_letter_code
_entity_poly.pdbx_strand_id
1 'polypeptide(L)'
;MKLLPVHDLVSGKRIIFCDDSIVRGTQLKNNVSVFVRNGAKEIHVRISCPPLIFKCPYMHFTTTRSDTELITRRFILTQKSDNLNLYIDSTTPEHKAMVEGIRQEMNFTTLKFSNINNLIASIGLPREKLCTYCFDGSGCGE
;
A
#
# COMPACT_ATOMS: atom_id res chain seq x y z
N MET A 1 11.99 14.14 -10.04
CA MET A 1 11.23 14.57 -8.84
C MET A 1 9.94 15.19 -9.34
N LYS A 2 8.76 14.65 -8.98
CA LYS A 2 7.46 15.14 -9.48
C LYS A 2 6.78 16.17 -8.56
N LEU A 3 7.23 16.28 -7.31
CA LEU A 3 6.62 17.12 -6.28
C LEU A 3 7.64 18.14 -5.75
N LEU A 4 7.17 19.37 -5.52
CA LEU A 4 7.91 20.44 -4.84
C LEU A 4 7.25 20.72 -3.49
N PRO A 5 7.95 20.52 -2.36
CA PRO A 5 7.37 20.76 -1.04
C PRO A 5 7.32 22.25 -0.73
N VAL A 6 6.30 22.69 0.01
CA VAL A 6 6.26 24.01 0.62
C VAL A 6 6.95 23.91 1.98
N HIS A 7 8.18 24.43 2.10
CA HIS A 7 9.04 24.23 3.26
C HIS A 7 8.35 24.56 4.60
N ASP A 8 7.66 25.70 4.66
CA ASP A 8 7.00 26.19 5.87
C ASP A 8 5.86 25.28 6.36
N LEU A 9 5.25 24.51 5.46
CA LEU A 9 4.22 23.52 5.81
C LEU A 9 4.80 22.18 6.27
N VAL A 10 6.11 21.97 6.09
CA VAL A 10 6.79 20.68 6.34
C VAL A 10 7.71 20.75 7.55
N SER A 11 8.49 21.82 7.68
CA SER A 11 9.56 21.93 8.69
C SER A 11 9.04 21.84 10.12
N GLY A 12 9.56 20.89 10.90
CA GLY A 12 9.18 20.61 12.28
C GLY A 12 7.76 20.02 12.46
N LYS A 13 7.02 19.77 11.38
CA LYS A 13 5.62 19.29 11.44
C LYS A 13 5.54 17.76 11.46
N ARG A 14 4.44 17.26 12.03
CA ARG A 14 4.02 15.85 11.89
C ARG A 14 3.05 15.76 10.73
N ILE A 15 3.40 15.00 9.70
CA ILE A 15 2.72 15.00 8.41
C ILE A 15 1.91 13.71 8.26
N ILE A 16 0.66 13.85 7.83
CA ILE A 16 -0.11 12.73 7.27
C ILE A 16 0.01 12.82 5.75
N PHE A 17 0.61 11.80 5.13
CA PHE A 17 0.74 11.72 3.68
C PHE A 17 -0.24 10.66 3.16
N CYS A 18 -1.23 11.10 2.40
CA CYS A 18 -2.23 10.22 1.79
C CYS A 18 -1.83 9.93 0.34
N ASP A 19 -1.83 8.65 -0.04
CA ASP A 19 -1.61 8.22 -1.42
C ASP A 19 -2.69 7.20 -1.83
N ASP A 20 -2.85 7.01 -3.14
CA ASP A 20 -3.88 6.11 -3.66
C ASP A 20 -3.56 4.64 -3.33
N SER A 21 -2.33 4.23 -3.62
CA SER A 21 -1.87 2.85 -3.63
C SER A 21 -0.36 2.75 -3.44
N ILE A 22 0.12 1.56 -3.09
CA ILE A 22 1.55 1.22 -3.13
C ILE A 22 1.74 -0.01 -4.00
N VAL A 23 2.25 0.19 -5.23
CA VAL A 23 2.61 -0.91 -6.13
C VAL A 23 4.03 -1.41 -5.83
N ARG A 24 5.05 -0.70 -6.32
CA ARG A 24 6.48 -1.01 -6.09
C ARG A 24 7.10 -0.21 -4.93
N GLY A 25 6.45 0.89 -4.54
CA GLY A 25 6.91 1.76 -3.46
C GLY A 25 8.01 2.77 -3.81
N THR A 26 8.62 2.69 -5.00
CA THR A 26 9.73 3.59 -5.40
C THR A 26 9.34 5.06 -5.43
N GLN A 27 8.18 5.39 -5.99
CA GLN A 27 7.67 6.77 -6.04
C GLN A 27 7.37 7.31 -4.64
N LEU A 28 6.67 6.52 -3.82
CA LEU A 28 6.33 6.91 -2.46
C LEU A 28 7.58 7.13 -1.59
N LYS A 29 8.57 6.24 -1.68
CA LYS A 29 9.87 6.41 -0.99
C LYS A 29 10.56 7.71 -1.37
N ASN A 30 10.55 8.05 -2.66
CA ASN A 30 11.11 9.31 -3.15
C ASN A 30 10.34 10.52 -2.59
N ASN A 31 9.01 10.48 -2.59
CA ASN A 31 8.16 11.56 -2.04
C ASN A 31 8.42 11.76 -0.54
N VAL A 32 8.50 10.67 0.24
CA VAL A 32 8.78 10.75 1.67
C VAL A 32 10.17 11.29 1.96
N SER A 33 11.19 10.89 1.19
CA SER A 33 12.55 11.44 1.37
C SER A 33 12.63 12.96 1.16
N VAL A 34 11.72 13.54 0.38
CA VAL A 34 11.60 14.99 0.21
C VAL A 34 11.11 15.63 1.52
N PHE A 35 10.10 15.08 2.19
CA PHE A 35 9.63 15.58 3.48
C PHE A 35 10.69 15.47 4.58
N VAL A 36 11.40 14.33 4.64
CA VAL A 36 12.51 14.14 5.60
C VAL A 36 13.58 15.21 5.40
N ARG A 37 14.02 15.45 4.16
CA ARG A 37 15.02 16.49 3.84
C ARG A 37 14.54 17.91 4.13
N ASN A 38 13.23 18.13 4.20
CA ASN A 38 12.63 19.42 4.54
C ASN A 38 12.31 19.55 6.05
N GLY A 39 12.83 18.64 6.88
CA GLY A 39 12.75 18.76 8.34
C GLY A 39 11.43 18.28 8.94
N ALA A 40 10.66 17.43 8.25
CA ALA A 40 9.47 16.82 8.85
C ALA A 40 9.85 16.02 10.12
N LYS A 41 9.07 16.22 11.21
CA LYS A 41 9.29 15.54 12.49
C LYS A 41 8.82 14.09 12.46
N GLU A 42 7.62 13.87 11.90
CA GLU A 42 7.01 12.53 11.76
C GLU A 42 6.29 12.46 10.41
N ILE A 43 6.25 11.28 9.81
CA ILE A 43 5.59 11.02 8.53
C ILE A 43 4.69 9.79 8.68
N HIS A 44 3.39 10.02 8.70
CA HIS A 44 2.35 9.01 8.82
C HIS A 44 1.70 8.78 7.47
N VAL A 45 1.98 7.64 6.84
CA VAL A 45 1.46 7.32 5.51
C VAL A 45 0.11 6.62 5.63
N ARG A 46 -0.85 7.04 4.80
CA ARG A 46 -2.20 6.47 4.70
C ARG A 46 -2.49 6.13 3.24
N ILE A 47 -2.75 4.86 2.98
CA ILE A 47 -3.02 4.37 1.63
C ILE A 47 -4.51 4.08 1.50
N SER A 48 -5.13 4.68 0.49
CA SER A 48 -6.59 4.64 0.34
C SER A 48 -7.12 3.26 -0.06
N CYS A 49 -6.30 2.43 -0.70
CA CYS A 49 -6.66 1.06 -1.08
C CYS A 49 -6.12 0.01 -0.08
N PRO A 50 -6.67 -1.21 -0.10
CA PRO A 50 -6.05 -2.38 0.54
C PRO A 50 -4.68 -2.70 -0.05
N PRO A 51 -3.83 -3.46 0.67
CA PRO A 51 -2.57 -3.94 0.12
C PRO A 51 -2.80 -4.71 -1.19
N LEU A 52 -2.04 -4.38 -2.23
CA LEU A 52 -2.09 -5.08 -3.52
C LEU A 52 -1.33 -6.40 -3.39
N ILE A 53 -2.00 -7.54 -3.33
CA ILE A 53 -1.35 -8.85 -3.16
C ILE A 53 -1.26 -9.61 -4.48
N PHE A 54 -2.18 -9.34 -5.41
CA PHE A 54 -2.27 -10.04 -6.68
C PHE A 54 -2.08 -9.06 -7.84
N LYS A 55 -1.30 -9.48 -8.84
CA LYS A 55 -1.27 -8.80 -10.13
C LYS A 55 -2.63 -8.93 -10.82
N CYS A 56 -3.12 -7.85 -11.40
CA CYS A 56 -4.36 -7.87 -12.18
C CYS A 56 -4.21 -8.80 -13.41
N PRO A 57 -5.11 -9.78 -13.62
CA PRO A 57 -5.09 -10.65 -14.80
C PRO A 57 -5.75 -9.98 -16.01
N TYR A 58 -6.61 -8.99 -15.79
CA TYR A 58 -7.41 -8.35 -16.84
C TYR A 58 -6.75 -7.11 -17.43
N MET A 59 -6.01 -6.36 -16.61
CA MET A 59 -5.50 -5.05 -16.97
C MET A 59 -4.00 -4.94 -16.69
N HIS A 60 -3.25 -4.51 -17.70
CA HIS A 60 -1.82 -4.23 -17.57
C HIS A 60 -1.54 -2.80 -17.06
N PHE A 61 -2.27 -2.36 -16.02
CA PHE A 61 -2.14 -1.00 -15.47
C PHE A 61 -0.74 -0.65 -14.94
N THR A 62 0.05 -1.68 -14.63
CA THR A 62 1.41 -1.54 -14.14
C THR A 62 2.34 -2.25 -15.11
N THR A 63 3.54 -1.72 -15.35
CA THR A 63 4.61 -2.46 -16.08
C THR A 63 5.10 -3.69 -15.31
N THR A 64 4.43 -4.07 -14.23
CA THR A 64 4.76 -5.18 -13.36
C THR A 64 4.60 -6.49 -14.12
N ARG A 65 5.74 -7.13 -14.36
CA ARG A 65 5.82 -8.38 -15.11
C ARG A 65 5.51 -9.58 -14.22
N SER A 66 5.86 -9.48 -12.93
CA SER A 66 5.72 -10.54 -11.92
C SER A 66 5.07 -10.01 -10.64
N ASP A 67 4.31 -10.86 -9.92
CA ASP A 67 3.79 -10.53 -8.58
C ASP A 67 4.90 -10.06 -7.64
N THR A 68 6.13 -10.54 -7.83
CA THR A 68 7.29 -10.18 -7.02
C THR A 68 7.74 -8.72 -7.16
N GLU A 69 7.20 -7.95 -8.10
CA GLU A 69 7.44 -6.51 -8.12
C GLU A 69 6.53 -5.75 -7.14
N LEU A 70 5.41 -6.35 -6.72
CA LEU A 70 4.55 -5.76 -5.69
C LEU A 70 5.32 -5.77 -4.37
N ILE A 71 5.38 -4.62 -3.70
CA ILE A 71 6.16 -4.50 -2.46
C ILE A 71 5.64 -5.45 -1.36
N THR A 72 4.33 -5.61 -1.27
CA THR A 72 3.62 -6.57 -0.42
C THR A 72 4.13 -8.00 -0.67
N ARG A 73 4.17 -8.45 -1.93
CA ARG A 73 4.61 -9.79 -2.32
C ARG A 73 6.10 -10.00 -2.06
N ARG A 74 6.94 -8.97 -2.23
CA ARG A 74 8.35 -9.03 -1.80
C ARG A 74 8.43 -9.38 -0.31
N PHE A 75 7.67 -8.69 0.53
CA PHE A 75 7.67 -8.96 1.98
C PHE A 75 7.07 -10.33 2.33
N ILE A 76 5.97 -10.73 1.70
CA ILE A 76 5.38 -12.07 1.89
C ILE A 76 6.41 -13.17 1.61
N LEU A 77 7.17 -13.03 0.52
CA LEU A 77 8.23 -13.98 0.16
C LEU A 77 9.38 -13.99 1.17
N THR A 78 9.76 -12.83 1.73
CA THR A 78 10.77 -12.81 2.81
C THR A 78 10.31 -13.54 4.07
N GLN A 79 9.01 -13.60 4.32
CA GLN A 79 8.41 -14.34 5.43
C GLN A 79 8.22 -15.84 5.14
N LYS A 80 8.61 -16.31 3.94
CA LYS A 80 8.52 -17.72 3.50
C LYS A 80 7.12 -18.31 3.65
N SER A 81 6.09 -17.51 3.37
CA SER A 81 4.70 -17.94 3.47
C SER A 81 4.08 -18.08 2.09
N ASP A 82 3.45 -19.23 1.86
CA ASP A 82 2.72 -19.53 0.62
C ASP A 82 1.21 -19.26 0.75
N ASN A 83 0.71 -19.06 1.96
CA ASN A 83 -0.72 -18.82 2.21
C ASN A 83 -1.05 -17.33 2.17
N LEU A 84 -1.49 -16.85 1.00
CA LEU A 84 -1.83 -15.44 0.78
C LEU A 84 -3.03 -14.95 1.57
N ASN A 85 -3.94 -15.85 1.98
CA ASN A 85 -5.13 -15.47 2.76
C ASN A 85 -4.77 -14.83 4.10
N LEU A 86 -3.63 -15.23 4.69
CA LEU A 86 -3.12 -14.64 5.92
C LEU A 86 -2.74 -13.17 5.75
N TYR A 87 -2.48 -12.69 4.54
CA TYR A 87 -2.07 -11.32 4.27
C TYR A 87 -3.21 -10.43 3.78
N ILE A 88 -4.39 -11.00 3.49
CA ILE A 88 -5.59 -10.25 3.07
C ILE A 88 -6.30 -9.65 4.30
N ASP A 89 -6.42 -10.44 5.37
CA ASP A 89 -7.09 -9.99 6.59
C ASP A 89 -6.17 -9.11 7.45
N SER A 90 -6.57 -7.86 7.63
CA SER A 90 -5.83 -6.87 8.43
C SER A 90 -5.64 -7.22 9.91
N THR A 91 -6.39 -8.19 10.44
CA THR A 91 -6.33 -8.60 11.85
C THR A 91 -5.23 -9.61 12.14
N THR A 92 -4.73 -10.31 11.12
CA THR A 92 -3.75 -11.38 11.28
C THR A 92 -2.37 -10.86 11.66
N PRO A 93 -1.55 -11.66 12.37
CA PRO A 93 -0.15 -11.34 12.61
C PRO A 93 0.67 -11.14 11.33
N GLU A 94 0.41 -11.93 10.29
CA GLU A 94 1.13 -11.93 9.01
C GLU A 94 0.89 -10.61 8.25
N HIS A 95 -0.36 -10.17 8.14
CA HIS A 95 -0.67 -8.87 7.54
C HIS A 95 0.02 -7.74 8.32
N LYS A 96 -0.05 -7.75 9.66
CA LYS A 96 0.60 -6.74 10.50
C LYS A 96 2.12 -6.74 10.32
N ALA A 97 2.74 -7.91 10.26
CA ALA A 97 4.17 -8.05 10.03
C ALA A 97 4.57 -7.55 8.63
N MET A 98 3.78 -7.85 7.59
CA MET A 98 3.99 -7.32 6.24
C MET A 98 3.94 -5.79 6.23
N VAL A 99 2.89 -5.18 6.80
CA VAL A 99 2.75 -3.71 6.86
C VAL A 99 3.89 -3.07 7.65
N GLU A 100 4.31 -3.68 8.75
CA GLU A 100 5.43 -3.20 9.55
C GLU A 100 6.77 -3.31 8.81
N GLY A 101 7.00 -4.40 8.08
CA GLY A 101 8.17 -4.53 7.20
C GLY A 101 8.24 -3.43 6.15
N ILE A 102 7.11 -3.15 5.47
CA ILE A 102 7.01 -2.05 4.49
C ILE A 102 7.29 -0.70 5.17
N ARG A 103 6.69 -0.45 6.34
CA ARG A 103 6.90 0.78 7.12
C ARG A 103 8.38 1.01 7.41
N GLN A 104 9.09 -0.04 7.82
CA GLN A 104 10.52 0.01 8.14
C GLN A 104 11.39 0.24 6.90
N GLU A 105 11.20 -0.53 5.81
CA GLU A 105 11.98 -0.37 4.55
C GLU A 105 11.83 1.02 3.93
N MET A 106 10.65 1.64 4.11
CA MET A 106 10.35 2.96 3.58
C MET A 106 10.63 4.11 4.54
N ASN A 107 11.03 3.81 5.78
CA ASN A 107 11.32 4.78 6.83
C ASN A 107 10.14 5.72 7.16
N PHE A 108 8.95 5.15 7.36
CA PHE A 108 7.76 5.89 7.79
C PHE A 108 7.60 5.85 9.30
N THR A 109 7.04 6.90 9.91
CA THR A 109 6.66 6.85 11.34
C THR A 109 5.53 5.86 11.56
N THR A 110 4.49 5.91 10.74
CA THR A 110 3.42 4.90 10.73
C THR A 110 2.94 4.65 9.30
N LEU A 111 2.47 3.44 9.03
CA LEU A 111 1.82 3.07 7.76
C LEU A 111 0.48 2.43 8.07
N LYS A 112 -0.58 2.85 7.36
CA LYS A 112 -1.86 2.16 7.36
C LYS A 112 -2.42 2.09 5.95
N PHE A 113 -2.96 0.94 5.60
CA PHE A 113 -3.80 0.74 4.44
C PHE A 113 -5.27 0.82 4.86
N SER A 114 -6.14 1.21 3.93
CA SER A 114 -7.57 0.94 4.07
C SER A 114 -7.81 -0.57 3.99
N ASN A 115 -8.94 -1.05 4.52
CA ASN A 115 -9.35 -2.43 4.33
C ASN A 115 -10.34 -2.56 3.18
N ILE A 116 -10.53 -3.79 2.69
CA ILE A 116 -11.38 -4.05 1.53
C ILE A 116 -12.84 -3.70 1.76
N ASN A 117 -13.35 -3.90 2.98
CA ASN A 117 -14.72 -3.59 3.33
C ASN A 117 -14.99 -2.08 3.27
N ASN A 118 -14.05 -1.27 3.75
CA ASN A 118 -14.13 0.19 3.65
C ASN A 118 -14.07 0.65 2.19
N LEU A 119 -13.22 0.03 1.36
CA LEU A 119 -13.17 0.33 -0.06
C LEU A 119 -14.51 0.04 -0.75
N ILE A 120 -15.05 -1.17 -0.58
CA ILE A 120 -16.35 -1.58 -1.14
C ILE A 120 -17.47 -0.63 -0.67
N ALA A 121 -17.54 -0.37 0.64
CA ALA A 121 -18.53 0.54 1.20
C ALA A 121 -18.43 1.96 0.62
N SER A 122 -17.21 2.46 0.38
CA SER A 122 -17.00 3.79 -0.21
C SER A 122 -17.40 3.89 -1.68
N ILE A 123 -17.33 2.79 -2.43
CA ILE A 123 -17.77 2.72 -3.83
C ILE A 123 -19.31 2.68 -3.91
N GLY A 124 -19.98 2.08 -2.92
CA GLY A 124 -21.44 2.03 -2.85
C GLY A 124 -22.09 1.00 -3.77
N LEU A 125 -21.31 0.09 -4.35
CA LEU A 125 -21.81 -1.03 -5.15
C LEU A 125 -21.74 -2.34 -4.35
N PRO A 126 -22.66 -3.29 -4.58
CA PRO A 126 -22.56 -4.63 -4.02
C PRO A 126 -21.25 -5.31 -4.40
N ARG A 127 -20.69 -6.12 -3.50
CA ARG A 127 -19.37 -6.77 -3.67
C ARG A 127 -19.33 -7.63 -4.94
N GLU A 128 -20.41 -8.34 -5.24
CA GLU A 128 -20.56 -9.19 -6.42
C GLU A 128 -20.50 -8.42 -7.76
N LYS A 129 -20.65 -7.08 -7.73
CA LYS A 129 -20.49 -6.21 -8.90
C LYS A 129 -19.11 -5.55 -8.97
N LEU A 130 -18.20 -5.88 -8.05
CA LEU A 130 -16.87 -5.29 -7.96
C LEU A 130 -15.81 -6.37 -8.14
N CYS A 131 -14.85 -6.11 -9.02
CA CYS A 131 -13.63 -6.90 -9.07
C CYS A 131 -12.69 -6.43 -7.96
N THR A 132 -12.36 -7.32 -7.02
CA THR A 132 -11.40 -7.04 -5.93
C THR A 132 -10.14 -7.90 -6.03
N TYR A 133 -9.92 -8.53 -7.19
CA TYR A 133 -8.90 -9.54 -7.42
C TYR A 133 -7.52 -9.10 -6.95
N CYS A 134 -7.13 -7.85 -7.24
CA CYS A 134 -5.83 -7.31 -6.85
C CYS A 134 -5.57 -7.32 -5.33
N PHE A 135 -6.62 -7.33 -4.52
CA PHE A 135 -6.55 -7.25 -3.07
C PHE A 135 -6.75 -8.62 -2.43
N ASP A 136 -7.74 -9.39 -2.88
CA ASP A 136 -8.17 -10.62 -2.21
C ASP A 136 -8.31 -11.84 -3.13
N GLY A 137 -7.91 -11.72 -4.40
CA GLY A 137 -8.00 -12.79 -5.39
C GLY A 137 -9.41 -13.05 -5.91
N SER A 138 -10.45 -12.34 -5.45
CA SER A 138 -11.83 -12.54 -5.91
C SER A 138 -12.22 -11.52 -7.00
N GLY A 139 -12.77 -11.99 -8.12
CA GLY A 139 -13.18 -11.13 -9.24
C GLY A 139 -14.17 -11.85 -10.16
N CYS A 140 -14.85 -11.09 -11.04
CA CYS A 140 -15.88 -11.64 -11.94
C CYS A 140 -15.30 -12.75 -12.83
N GLY A 141 -15.73 -14.00 -12.60
CA GLY A 141 -15.30 -15.18 -13.36
C GLY A 141 -15.16 -16.48 -12.56
N GLU A 142 -15.36 -16.46 -11.24
CA GLU A 142 -15.57 -17.65 -10.41
C GLU A 142 -17.01 -17.74 -9.91
#